data_AF-A0AAX2GXW3-F1
#
_entry.id   AF-A0AAX2GXW3-F1
#
_cell.length_a   1.000
_cell.length_b   1.000
_cell.length_c   1.000
_cell.angle_alpha   90.00
_cell.angle_beta   90.00
_cell.angle_gamma   90.00
#
_symmetry.space_group_name_H-M   'P 1'
#
loop_
_entity.id
_entity.type
_entity.pdbx_description
1 polymer ?
#
loop_
_entity_poly.entity_id
_entity_poly.type
_entity_poly.pdbx_seq_one_letter_code
_entity_poly.pdbx_strand_id
1 'polypeptide(L)'
;MSQIHQLAALLEEKALLLKEKIAQMGSTISSLHIKVAHLQEEKETLQQEVASLQQEKELLRVANGILGSKEHRKEAKLKINALIREVDACIAQLSKQ
;
A
#
# COMPACT_ATOMS: atom_id res chain seq x y z
N MET A 1 17.68 -66.42 -17.13
CA MET A 1 17.66 -65.50 -18.29
C MET A 1 16.37 -64.69 -18.40
N SER A 2 15.16 -65.27 -18.28
CA SER A 2 13.91 -64.48 -18.43
C SER A 2 13.63 -63.51 -17.27
N GLN A 3 13.91 -63.90 -16.02
CA GLN A 3 13.68 -63.02 -14.84
C GLN A 3 14.58 -61.78 -14.83
N ILE A 4 15.83 -61.91 -15.29
CA ILE A 4 16.76 -60.78 -15.41
C ILE A 4 16.28 -59.81 -16.49
N HIS A 5 15.78 -60.30 -17.62
CA HIS A 5 15.20 -59.46 -18.66
C HIS A 5 13.93 -58.75 -18.19
N GLN A 6 13.06 -59.43 -17.43
CA GLN A 6 11.86 -58.80 -16.84
C GLN A 6 12.22 -57.71 -15.82
N LEU A 7 13.23 -57.96 -14.98
CA LEU A 7 13.70 -56.97 -14.01
C LEU A 7 14.34 -55.75 -14.69
N ALA A 8 15.12 -55.98 -15.75
CA ALA A 8 15.71 -54.92 -16.57
C ALA A 8 14.64 -54.05 -17.24
N ALA A 9 13.60 -54.67 -17.81
CA ALA A 9 12.49 -53.95 -18.42
C ALA A 9 11.72 -53.09 -17.41
N LEU A 10 11.46 -53.62 -16.20
CA LEU A 10 10.80 -52.87 -15.12
C LEU A 10 11.66 -51.69 -14.64
N LEU A 11 12.98 -51.87 -14.57
CA LEU A 11 13.92 -50.80 -14.22
C LEU A 11 13.93 -49.70 -15.27
N GLU A 12 13.91 -50.06 -16.55
CA GLU A 12 13.87 -49.12 -17.67
C GLU A 12 12.57 -48.29 -17.66
N GLU A 13 11.42 -48.94 -17.44
CA GLU A 13 10.13 -48.26 -17.27
C GLU A 13 10.16 -47.26 -16.11
N LYS A 14 10.66 -47.68 -14.94
CA LYS A 14 10.79 -46.79 -13.77
C LYS A 14 11.75 -45.63 -14.01
N ALA A 15 12.84 -45.86 -14.74
CA ALA A 15 13.80 -44.81 -15.07
C ALA A 15 13.18 -43.75 -15.99
N LEU A 16 12.36 -44.16 -16.96
CA LEU A 16 11.62 -43.24 -17.82
C LEU A 16 10.62 -42.39 -17.04
N LEU A 17 9.82 -43.01 -16.16
CA LEU A 17 8.86 -42.29 -15.31
C LEU A 17 9.57 -41.28 -14.38
N LEU A 18 10.71 -41.65 -13.81
CA LEU A 18 11.51 -40.75 -12.99
C LEU A 18 12.04 -39.56 -13.81
N LYS A 19 12.50 -39.80 -15.03
CA LYS A 19 12.98 -38.76 -15.94
C LYS A 19 11.88 -37.76 -16.28
N GLU A 20 10.68 -38.24 -16.61
CA GLU A 20 9.51 -37.39 -16.89
C GLU A 20 9.14 -36.55 -15.67
N LYS A 21 9.11 -37.16 -14.48
CA LYS A 21 8.80 -36.45 -13.24
C LYS A 21 9.82 -35.36 -12.92
N ILE A 22 11.11 -35.64 -13.12
CA ILE A 22 12.17 -34.63 -12.94
C ILE A 22 11.97 -33.45 -13.91
N ALA A 23 11.64 -33.73 -15.18
CA ALA A 23 11.38 -32.68 -16.17
C ALA A 23 10.16 -31.83 -15.79
N GLN A 24 9.06 -32.46 -15.33
CA GLN A 24 7.87 -31.76 -14.84
C GLN A 24 8.15 -30.93 -13.58
N MET A 25 8.95 -31.44 -12.66
CA MET A 25 9.38 -30.68 -11.48
C MET A 25 10.23 -29.47 -11.89
N GLY A 26 11.15 -29.64 -12.84
CA GLY A 26 11.97 -28.55 -13.37
C GLY A 26 11.14 -27.44 -14.02
N SER A 27 10.14 -27.79 -14.83
CA SER A 27 9.25 -26.80 -15.45
C SER A 27 8.38 -26.09 -14.40
N THR A 28 7.88 -26.82 -13.41
CA THR A 28 7.10 -26.26 -12.30
C THR A 28 7.94 -25.27 -11.50
N ILE A 29 9.17 -25.64 -11.13
CA ILE A 29 10.10 -24.76 -10.42
C ILE A 29 10.37 -23.48 -11.22
N SER A 30 10.61 -23.59 -12.53
CA SER A 30 10.83 -22.42 -13.39
C SER A 30 9.59 -21.49 -13.40
N SER A 31 8.39 -22.05 -13.54
CA SER A 31 7.14 -21.28 -13.50
C SER A 31 6.90 -20.59 -12.15
N LEU A 32 7.27 -21.26 -11.05
CA LEU A 32 7.13 -20.70 -9.71
C LEU A 32 8.12 -19.55 -9.49
N HIS A 33 9.35 -19.65 -9.96
CA HIS A 33 10.32 -18.56 -9.91
C HIS A 33 9.82 -17.32 -10.66
N ILE A 34 9.25 -17.50 -11.85
CA ILE A 34 8.67 -16.39 -12.63
C ILE A 34 7.52 -15.73 -11.86
N LYS A 35 6.61 -16.54 -11.27
CA LYS A 35 5.50 -16.01 -10.46
C LYS A 35 5.97 -15.26 -9.23
N VAL A 36 7.00 -15.76 -8.55
CA VAL A 36 7.59 -15.08 -7.38
C VAL A 36 8.18 -13.74 -7.79
N ALA A 37 8.94 -13.69 -8.88
CA ALA A 37 9.52 -12.43 -9.38
C ALA A 37 8.42 -11.41 -9.71
N HIS A 38 7.37 -11.82 -10.43
CA HIS A 38 6.24 -10.96 -10.77
C HIS A 38 5.51 -10.44 -9.52
N LEU A 39 5.20 -11.31 -8.56
CA LEU A 39 4.52 -10.92 -7.32
C LEU A 39 5.36 -9.95 -6.48
N GLN A 40 6.69 -10.06 -6.56
CA GLN A 40 7.59 -9.17 -5.85
C GLN A 40 7.62 -7.77 -6.47
N GLU A 41 7.65 -7.68 -7.80
CA GLU A 41 7.53 -6.41 -8.55
C GLU A 41 6.16 -5.74 -8.30
N GLU A 42 5.08 -6.52 -8.32
CA GLU A 42 3.72 -6.03 -8.04
C GLU A 42 3.61 -5.50 -6.61
N LYS A 43 4.19 -6.21 -5.65
CA LYS A 43 4.25 -5.77 -4.24
C LYS A 43 4.99 -4.44 -4.10
N GLU A 44 6.15 -4.28 -4.74
CA GLU A 44 6.93 -3.04 -4.69
C GLU A 44 6.14 -1.87 -5.28
N THR A 45 5.45 -2.10 -6.40
CA THR A 45 4.59 -1.11 -7.05
C THR A 45 3.45 -0.67 -6.14
N LEU A 46 2.72 -1.63 -5.55
CA LEU A 46 1.63 -1.34 -4.61
C LEU A 46 2.12 -0.61 -3.36
N GLN A 47 3.32 -0.92 -2.86
CA GLN A 47 3.91 -0.22 -1.72
C GLN A 47 4.21 1.24 -2.05
N GLN A 48 4.71 1.53 -3.25
CA GLN A 48 4.93 2.91 -3.72
C GLN A 48 3.61 3.67 -3.86
N GLU A 49 2.57 3.03 -4.41
CA GLU A 49 1.24 3.64 -4.54
C GLU A 49 0.63 3.96 -3.17
N VAL A 50 0.72 3.03 -2.21
CA VAL A 50 0.27 3.25 -0.83
C VAL A 50 1.02 4.43 -0.19
N ALA A 51 2.33 4.52 -0.37
CA ALA A 51 3.11 5.63 0.17
C ALA A 51 2.68 6.98 -0.46
N SER A 52 2.44 7.01 -1.76
CA SER A 52 1.94 8.19 -2.48
C SER A 52 0.56 8.62 -1.96
N LEU A 53 -0.38 7.68 -1.84
CA LEU A 53 -1.73 7.95 -1.32
C LEU A 53 -1.71 8.42 0.14
N GLN A 54 -0.79 7.90 0.95
CA GLN A 54 -0.60 8.38 2.33
C GLN A 54 -0.12 9.83 2.35
N GLN A 55 0.83 10.19 1.49
CA GLN A 55 1.29 11.58 1.35
C GLN A 55 0.15 12.50 0.90
N GLU A 56 -0.61 12.10 -0.13
CA GLU A 56 -1.76 12.88 -0.61
C GLU A 56 -2.82 13.06 0.48
N LYS A 57 -3.15 11.99 1.21
CA LYS A 57 -4.07 12.06 2.35
C LYS A 57 -3.61 13.05 3.42
N GLU A 58 -2.32 13.07 3.75
CA GLU A 58 -1.79 14.02 4.72
C GLU A 58 -1.83 15.46 4.21
N LEU A 59 -1.51 15.69 2.94
CA LEU A 59 -1.68 16.99 2.31
C LEU A 59 -3.14 17.47 2.37
N LEU A 60 -4.09 16.58 2.04
CA LEU A 60 -5.52 16.88 2.13
C LEU A 60 -5.96 17.14 3.57
N ARG A 61 -5.41 16.42 4.57
CA ARG A 61 -5.70 16.66 5.99
C ARG A 61 -5.22 18.04 6.41
N VAL A 62 -4.00 18.43 6.02
CA VAL A 62 -3.44 19.75 6.29
C VAL A 62 -4.24 20.84 5.59
N ALA A 63 -4.56 20.67 4.30
CA ALA A 63 -5.39 21.60 3.55
C ALA A 63 -6.77 21.79 4.18
N ASN A 64 -7.42 20.71 4.64
CA ASN A 64 -8.68 20.78 5.37
C ASN A 64 -8.57 21.48 6.73
N GLY A 65 -7.42 21.37 7.41
CA GLY A 65 -7.12 22.16 8.60
C GLY A 65 -7.05 23.66 8.28
N ILE A 66 -6.27 24.02 7.25
CA ILE A 66 -6.07 25.41 6.81
C ILE A 66 -7.37 26.05 6.31
N LEU A 67 -8.18 25.32 5.54
CA LEU A 67 -9.45 25.80 4.97
C LEU A 67 -10.59 25.90 6.02
N GLY A 68 -10.29 25.62 7.28
CA GLY A 68 -11.22 25.79 8.39
C GLY A 68 -12.08 24.56 8.61
N SER A 69 -11.49 23.57 9.29
CA SER A 69 -12.24 22.51 9.97
C SER A 69 -13.31 23.11 10.91
N LYS A 70 -14.36 22.37 11.25
CA LYS A 70 -15.43 22.86 12.16
C LYS A 70 -14.86 23.42 13.48
N GLU A 71 -13.80 22.81 14.01
CA GLU A 71 -13.03 23.29 15.17
C GLU A 71 -12.43 24.67 14.91
N HIS A 72 -11.64 24.83 13.83
CA HIS A 72 -10.95 26.10 13.55
C HIS A 72 -11.90 27.21 13.12
N ARG A 73 -13.05 26.90 12.51
CA ARG A 73 -14.11 27.90 12.29
C ARG A 73 -14.68 28.44 13.59
N LYS A 74 -14.90 27.57 14.59
CA LYS A 74 -15.38 28.00 15.91
C LYS A 74 -14.34 28.86 16.62
N GLU A 75 -13.08 28.47 16.55
CA GLU A 75 -11.96 29.17 17.15
C GLU A 75 -11.71 30.55 16.51
N ALA A 76 -11.72 30.60 15.17
CA ALA A 76 -11.64 31.84 14.41
C ALA A 76 -12.83 32.77 14.70
N LYS A 77 -14.06 32.22 14.78
CA LYS A 77 -15.26 33.00 15.13
C LYS A 77 -15.16 33.60 16.55
N LEU A 78 -14.62 32.86 17.51
CA LEU A 78 -14.40 33.37 18.87
C LEU A 78 -13.34 34.49 18.87
N LYS A 79 -12.23 34.33 18.15
CA LYS A 79 -11.20 35.36 18.02
C LYS A 79 -11.75 36.64 17.36
N ILE A 80 -12.49 36.51 16.26
CA ILE A 80 -13.15 37.63 15.58
C ILE A 80 -14.11 38.35 16.53
N ASN A 81 -14.94 37.61 17.27
CA ASN A 81 -15.88 38.21 18.22
C ASN A 81 -15.17 38.93 19.39
N ALA A 82 -14.01 38.46 19.82
CA ALA A 82 -13.21 39.15 20.83
C ALA A 82 -12.64 40.46 20.29
N LEU A 83 -12.08 40.45 19.07
CA LEU A 83 -11.57 41.64 18.41
C LEU A 83 -12.65 42.70 18.16
N ILE A 84 -13.87 42.29 17.74
CA ILE A 84 -14.99 43.22 17.57
C ILE A 84 -15.31 43.93 18.89
N ARG A 85 -15.33 43.21 20.02
CA ARG A 85 -15.59 43.82 21.33
C ARG A 85 -14.48 44.81 21.74
N GLU A 86 -13.22 44.51 21.44
CA GLU A 86 -12.12 45.43 21.68
C GLU A 86 -12.24 46.69 20.82
N VAL A 87 -12.62 46.54 19.56
CA VAL A 87 -12.89 47.67 18.66
C VAL A 87 -14.04 48.50 19.18
N ASP A 88 -15.17 47.89 19.56
CA ASP A 88 -16.33 48.58 20.12
C ASP A 88 -15.96 49.31 21.43
N ALA A 89 -15.14 48.70 22.29
CA ALA A 89 -14.65 49.32 23.51
C ALA A 89 -13.76 50.53 23.22
N CYS A 90 -12.89 50.43 22.22
CA CYS A 90 -12.03 51.53 21.79
C CYS A 90 -12.86 52.68 21.18
N ILE A 91 -13.84 52.36 20.33
CA ILE A 91 -14.78 53.35 19.77
C ILE A 91 -15.56 54.05 20.89
N ALA A 92 -16.05 53.30 21.88
CA ALA A 92 -16.78 53.86 23.02
C ALA A 92 -15.91 54.75 23.91
N GLN A 93 -14.60 54.47 24.02
CA GLN A 93 -13.65 55.34 24.70
C GLN A 93 -13.39 56.63 23.91
N LEU A 94 -13.23 56.53 22.59
CA LEU A 94 -13.01 57.69 21.71
C LEU A 94 -14.23 58.60 21.60
N SER A 95 -15.44 58.07 21.70
CA SER A 95 -16.68 58.85 21.67
C SER A 95 -17.07 59.48 23.02
N LYS A 96 -16.30 59.22 24.08
CA LYS A 96 -16.41 59.89 25.39
C LYS A 96 -15.37 61.00 25.59
N GLN A 97 -14.54 61.28 24.59
CA GLN A 97 -13.64 62.44 24.55
C GLN A 97 -14.27 63.60 23.78
#